data_AF-A0A9W3B8I8-F1
#
_entry.id   AF-A0A9W3B8I8-F1
#
_cell.length_a   1.000
_cell.length_b   1.000
_cell.length_c   1.000
_cell.angle_alpha   90.00
_cell.angle_beta   90.00
_cell.angle_gamma   90.00
#
_symmetry.space_group_name_H-M   'P 1'
#
loop_
_entity.id
_entity.type
_entity.pdbx_description
1 polymer ?
#
loop_
_entity_poly.entity_id
_entity_poly.type
_entity_poly.pdbx_seq_one_letter_code
_entity_poly.pdbx_strand_id
1 'polypeptide(L)'
;MLFTRRRSSCGWIACVTCLFSACLLLLINNFLGKRWMALVYFSEDQDRARLTYGHFTSCPDVLNRMVVGHWSNRNYTAQELEEVESGVLRLRQFHKIPDSLQRNDSRCGNIGLEGLFVFRALCNPKGPTPCCYNNVCANKTVQECQCPQCYDFRTKLHAELADWIPDDPTCKILKFQTKKEVCDVLHNTTLYFVGDSFIRQLYISVLGLFDKNDTYKVFAKHIKKDMLDKCDKYYRYISECRRYINTELMECNNSLIDPLLTEAKRNEWPKLVWFEPHAPGLMKTPHIPHQLAPYRIPFNAKVKELMEKHRIPNLRFYSLTEPVLSYDGAHYGKGVNDVKVQILLNFLLEQRTKLNSLEPV
;
A
#
# COMPACT_ATOMS: atom_id res chain seq x y z
N MET A 1 -62.22 16.98 31.90
CA MET A 1 -62.78 16.84 33.25
C MET A 1 -62.03 15.73 33.96
N LEU A 2 -61.58 16.00 35.18
CA LEU A 2 -60.73 15.17 36.03
C LEU A 2 -61.52 14.10 36.80
N PHE A 3 -60.80 12.99 37.08
CA PHE A 3 -60.99 11.95 38.10
C PHE A 3 -62.24 11.03 38.02
N THR A 4 -62.14 9.71 38.20
CA THR A 4 -61.75 9.04 39.47
C THR A 4 -61.32 7.57 39.27
N ARG A 5 -60.74 7.02 40.34
CA ARG A 5 -60.00 5.77 40.52
C ARG A 5 -60.89 4.69 41.17
N ARG A 6 -60.75 3.40 40.83
CA ARG A 6 -60.94 2.27 41.78
C ARG A 6 -60.28 0.95 41.33
N ARG A 7 -59.84 0.19 42.34
CA ARG A 7 -59.00 -1.03 42.35
C ARG A 7 -59.76 -2.33 42.06
N SER A 8 -59.05 -3.36 41.57
CA SER A 8 -59.16 -4.80 41.96
C SER A 8 -58.12 -5.62 41.14
N SER A 9 -57.05 -6.15 41.74
CA SER A 9 -56.88 -7.51 42.31
C SER A 9 -56.93 -8.69 41.31
N CYS A 10 -55.74 -9.16 40.90
CA CYS A 10 -55.39 -10.50 40.37
C CYS A 10 -53.86 -10.51 40.24
N GLY A 11 -53.05 -11.52 40.54
CA GLY A 11 -53.21 -12.86 41.10
C GLY A 11 -51.78 -13.43 41.08
N TRP A 12 -51.23 -13.77 42.24
CA TRP A 12 -49.78 -13.99 42.47
C TRP A 12 -49.20 -15.30 41.88
N ILE A 13 -49.91 -16.00 41.00
CA ILE A 13 -49.51 -17.34 40.52
C ILE A 13 -49.02 -17.32 39.05
N ALA A 14 -49.25 -16.23 38.30
CA ALA A 14 -48.82 -16.13 36.90
C ALA A 14 -47.40 -15.57 36.69
N CYS A 15 -46.69 -15.16 37.77
CA CYS A 15 -45.38 -14.51 37.65
C CYS A 15 -44.18 -15.47 37.70
N VAL A 16 -44.35 -16.68 38.26
CA VAL A 16 -43.21 -17.60 38.51
C VAL A 16 -42.92 -18.50 37.29
N THR A 17 -43.90 -18.80 36.45
CA THR A 17 -43.71 -19.64 35.25
C THR A 17 -43.17 -18.88 34.03
N CYS A 18 -43.42 -17.58 33.92
CA CYS A 18 -42.82 -16.74 32.87
C CYS A 18 -41.33 -16.45 33.10
N LEU A 19 -40.89 -16.32 34.37
CA LEU A 19 -39.48 -16.07 34.69
C LEU A 19 -38.58 -17.29 34.44
N PHE A 20 -39.08 -18.51 34.64
CA PHE A 20 -38.30 -19.72 34.35
C PHE A 20 -38.14 -20.02 32.86
N SER A 21 -39.16 -19.75 32.03
CA SER A 21 -39.05 -19.95 30.57
C SER A 21 -38.16 -18.90 29.90
N ALA A 22 -38.19 -17.65 30.37
CA ALA A 22 -37.31 -16.59 29.87
C ALA A 22 -35.83 -16.83 30.25
N CYS A 23 -35.56 -17.34 31.46
CA CYS A 23 -34.20 -17.69 31.88
C CYS A 23 -33.64 -18.91 31.12
N LEU A 24 -34.46 -19.92 30.82
CA LEU A 24 -34.00 -21.09 30.08
C LEU A 24 -33.72 -20.76 28.59
N LEU A 25 -34.52 -19.91 27.96
CA LEU A 25 -34.26 -19.40 26.60
C LEU A 25 -33.03 -18.49 26.53
N LEU A 26 -32.80 -17.65 27.56
CA LEU A 26 -31.59 -16.83 27.66
C LEU A 26 -30.33 -17.65 27.93
N LEU A 27 -30.43 -18.76 28.67
CA LEU A 27 -29.30 -19.67 28.91
C LEU A 27 -28.99 -20.51 27.67
N ILE A 28 -30.00 -21.01 26.95
CA ILE A 28 -29.79 -21.78 25.70
C ILE A 28 -29.24 -20.88 24.58
N ASN A 29 -29.71 -19.63 24.43
CA ASN A 29 -29.14 -18.68 23.47
C ASN A 29 -27.71 -18.23 23.86
N ASN A 30 -27.39 -18.11 25.15
CA ASN A 30 -26.02 -17.79 25.56
C ASN A 30 -25.05 -18.98 25.43
N PHE A 31 -25.52 -20.22 25.57
CA PHE A 31 -24.66 -21.41 25.48
C PHE A 31 -24.49 -21.94 24.05
N LEU A 32 -25.51 -21.83 23.19
CA LEU A 32 -25.43 -22.29 21.79
C LEU A 32 -25.00 -21.18 20.82
N GLY A 33 -25.36 -19.91 21.06
CA GLY A 33 -24.95 -18.78 20.22
C GLY A 33 -23.46 -18.44 20.32
N LYS A 34 -22.83 -18.68 21.47
CA LYS A 34 -21.39 -18.41 21.68
C LYS A 34 -20.47 -19.51 21.13
N ARG A 35 -20.99 -20.71 20.84
CA ARG A 35 -20.17 -21.85 20.43
C ARG A 35 -20.00 -22.00 18.92
N TRP A 36 -20.87 -21.37 18.12
CA TRP A 36 -20.78 -21.39 16.65
C TRP A 36 -20.24 -20.10 16.01
N MET A 37 -20.19 -18.98 16.73
CA MET A 37 -19.48 -17.77 16.27
C MET A 37 -17.98 -17.76 16.64
N ALA A 38 -17.51 -18.75 17.42
CA ALA A 38 -16.12 -18.82 17.89
C ALA A 38 -15.15 -19.50 16.90
N LEU A 39 -15.60 -19.92 15.71
CA LEU A 39 -14.77 -20.65 14.75
C LEU A 39 -14.26 -19.85 13.55
N VAL A 40 -14.54 -18.55 13.46
CA VAL A 40 -14.01 -17.69 12.38
C VAL A 40 -13.69 -16.28 12.90
N TYR A 41 -12.89 -16.14 13.96
CA TYR A 41 -12.30 -14.84 14.35
C TYR A 41 -10.98 -14.96 15.14
N PHE A 42 -10.22 -16.04 14.92
CA PHE A 42 -8.91 -16.25 15.53
C PHE A 42 -7.81 -16.26 14.46
N SER A 43 -7.24 -15.10 14.15
CA SER A 43 -5.92 -15.02 13.50
C SER A 43 -5.25 -13.64 13.67
N GLU A 44 -5.97 -12.52 13.58
CA GLU A 44 -5.32 -11.19 13.55
C GLU A 44 -5.06 -10.59 14.95
N ASP A 45 -5.95 -10.77 15.92
CA ASP A 45 -5.80 -10.13 17.24
C ASP A 45 -4.72 -10.77 18.12
N GLN A 46 -4.40 -12.06 17.93
CA GLN A 46 -3.27 -12.71 18.63
C GLN A 46 -1.91 -12.24 18.10
N ASP A 47 -1.79 -11.97 16.80
CA ASP A 47 -0.55 -11.42 16.22
C ASP A 47 -0.33 -9.96 16.63
N ARG A 48 -1.42 -9.19 16.85
CA ARG A 48 -1.34 -7.83 17.40
C ARG A 48 -0.85 -7.77 18.85
N ALA A 49 -1.23 -8.73 19.68
CA ALA A 49 -0.71 -8.85 21.06
C ALA A 49 0.78 -9.22 21.12
N ARG A 50 1.36 -9.73 20.01
CA ARG A 50 2.78 -10.07 19.91
C ARG A 50 3.67 -8.90 19.49
N LEU A 51 3.12 -7.79 19.01
CA LEU A 51 3.92 -6.63 18.54
C LEU A 51 4.81 -6.01 19.63
N THR A 52 4.45 -6.18 20.91
CA THR A 52 5.20 -5.65 22.05
C THR A 52 6.18 -6.64 22.68
N TYR A 53 5.99 -7.97 22.55
CA TYR A 53 6.80 -8.98 23.25
C TYR A 53 6.93 -10.36 22.55
N GLY A 54 6.48 -10.53 21.30
CA GLY A 54 6.29 -11.85 20.69
C GLY A 54 6.86 -12.01 19.29
N HIS A 55 7.34 -13.23 19.03
CA HIS A 55 7.97 -13.71 17.80
C HIS A 55 7.19 -13.32 16.53
N PHE A 56 7.81 -12.55 15.62
CA PHE A 56 7.31 -12.36 14.26
C PHE A 56 7.27 -13.72 13.55
N THR A 57 6.06 -14.22 13.29
CA THR A 57 5.81 -15.56 12.71
C THR A 57 4.92 -15.52 11.47
N SER A 58 4.30 -14.37 11.18
CA SER A 58 3.34 -14.24 10.08
C SER A 58 3.97 -14.46 8.71
N CYS A 59 5.23 -14.06 8.51
CA CYS A 59 5.99 -14.34 7.29
C CYS A 59 7.51 -14.18 7.51
N PRO A 60 8.20 -15.19 8.11
CA PRO A 60 9.66 -15.13 8.21
C PRO A 60 10.32 -15.03 6.83
N ASP A 61 11.50 -14.43 6.76
CA ASP A 61 12.23 -14.11 5.54
C ASP A 61 11.46 -13.16 4.60
N VAL A 62 11.10 -11.99 5.15
CA VAL A 62 10.32 -10.94 4.46
C VAL A 62 10.93 -10.56 3.11
N LEU A 63 12.26 -10.50 3.02
CA LEU A 63 13.00 -10.08 1.81
C LEU A 63 12.90 -11.08 0.65
N ASN A 64 12.51 -12.33 0.92
CA ASN A 64 12.34 -13.36 -0.12
C ASN A 64 10.90 -13.82 -0.29
N ARG A 65 10.09 -13.80 0.77
CA ARG A 65 8.73 -14.36 0.74
C ARG A 65 7.66 -13.30 0.56
N MET A 66 7.80 -12.13 1.18
CA MET A 66 6.76 -11.10 1.12
C MET A 66 6.79 -10.24 -0.15
N VAL A 67 7.96 -10.15 -0.78
CA VAL A 67 8.19 -9.39 -2.03
C VAL A 67 7.90 -10.21 -3.30
N VAL A 68 7.60 -11.51 -3.14
CA VAL A 68 7.24 -12.42 -4.22
C VAL A 68 5.75 -12.76 -4.07
N GLY A 69 4.95 -12.41 -5.06
CA GLY A 69 3.51 -12.40 -4.96
C GLY A 69 2.84 -11.92 -6.23
N HIS A 70 1.54 -11.74 -6.14
CA HIS A 70 0.70 -11.23 -7.21
C HIS A 70 -0.35 -10.25 -6.68
N TRP A 71 -0.87 -9.41 -7.57
CA TRP A 71 -2.01 -8.54 -7.25
C TRP A 71 -3.31 -9.28 -7.51
N SER A 72 -4.23 -9.18 -6.56
CA SER A 72 -5.61 -9.60 -6.73
C SER A 72 -6.52 -8.41 -6.53
N ASN A 73 -7.44 -8.17 -7.48
CA ASN A 73 -8.48 -7.18 -7.26
C ASN A 73 -9.30 -7.55 -6.03
N ARG A 74 -9.58 -6.55 -5.19
CA ARG A 74 -10.60 -6.69 -4.15
C ARG A 74 -11.97 -6.40 -4.77
N ASN A 75 -13.03 -6.69 -4.04
CA ASN A 75 -14.35 -6.16 -4.41
C ASN A 75 -14.33 -4.63 -4.24
N TYR A 76 -14.74 -3.92 -5.28
CA TYR A 76 -14.89 -2.47 -5.30
C TYR A 76 -16.13 -2.07 -6.10
N THR A 77 -16.68 -0.91 -5.76
CA THR A 77 -17.83 -0.31 -6.44
C THR A 77 -17.41 0.45 -7.70
N ALA A 78 -18.36 0.72 -8.60
CA ALA A 78 -18.11 1.58 -9.76
C ALA A 78 -17.66 2.98 -9.35
N GLN A 79 -18.19 3.50 -8.24
CA GLN A 79 -17.79 4.79 -7.67
C GLN A 79 -16.32 4.79 -7.23
N GLU A 80 -15.86 3.73 -6.54
CA GLU A 80 -14.45 3.61 -6.16
C GLU A 80 -13.51 3.57 -7.38
N LEU A 81 -13.93 2.89 -8.45
CA LEU A 81 -13.17 2.87 -9.69
C LEU A 81 -13.09 4.27 -10.33
N GLU A 82 -14.21 4.98 -10.40
CA GLU A 82 -14.26 6.35 -10.92
C GLU A 82 -13.41 7.32 -10.08
N GLU A 83 -13.42 7.19 -8.75
CA GLU A 83 -12.57 7.97 -7.85
C GLU A 83 -11.07 7.75 -8.13
N VAL A 84 -10.66 6.50 -8.39
CA VAL A 84 -9.28 6.17 -8.70
C VAL A 84 -8.89 6.65 -10.09
N GLU A 85 -9.74 6.42 -11.10
CA GLU A 85 -9.48 6.85 -12.47
C GLU A 85 -9.41 8.38 -12.58
N SER A 86 -10.33 9.11 -11.94
CA SER A 86 -10.27 10.57 -11.83
C SER A 86 -9.02 11.02 -11.04
N GLY A 87 -8.65 10.27 -10.01
CA GLY A 87 -7.36 10.33 -9.30
C GLY A 87 -6.15 10.38 -10.26
N VAL A 88 -6.05 9.37 -11.11
CA VAL A 88 -4.97 9.26 -12.09
C VAL A 88 -5.04 10.37 -13.14
N LEU A 89 -6.23 10.75 -13.59
CA LEU A 89 -6.42 11.81 -14.59
C LEU A 89 -5.94 13.18 -14.08
N ARG A 90 -6.35 13.63 -12.87
CA ARG A 90 -5.86 14.94 -12.41
C ARG A 90 -4.34 14.91 -12.11
N LEU A 91 -3.76 13.75 -11.77
CA LEU A 91 -2.29 13.61 -11.61
C LEU A 91 -1.59 13.85 -12.95
N ARG A 92 -2.13 13.28 -14.02
CA ARG A 92 -1.65 13.50 -15.39
C ARG A 92 -1.79 14.95 -15.81
N GLN A 93 -2.94 15.56 -15.57
CA GLN A 93 -3.20 16.97 -15.88
C GLN A 93 -2.23 17.91 -15.14
N PHE A 94 -1.87 17.60 -13.90
CA PHE A 94 -0.83 18.32 -13.16
C PHE A 94 0.53 18.29 -13.89
N HIS A 95 0.87 17.15 -14.50
CA HIS A 95 2.06 16.99 -15.34
C HIS A 95 1.87 17.48 -16.79
N LYS A 96 0.75 18.17 -17.09
CA LYS A 96 0.36 18.63 -18.42
C LYS A 96 0.27 17.49 -19.45
N ILE A 97 -0.02 16.28 -18.96
CA ILE A 97 -0.25 15.11 -19.80
C ILE A 97 -1.72 15.14 -20.24
N PRO A 98 -2.02 14.99 -21.55
CA PRO A 98 -3.40 14.97 -22.03
C PRO A 98 -4.17 13.77 -21.50
N ASP A 99 -5.49 13.90 -21.45
CA ASP A 99 -6.39 12.84 -20.97
C ASP A 99 -6.29 11.58 -21.86
N SER A 100 -6.20 11.77 -23.18
CA SER A 100 -5.88 10.71 -24.12
C SER A 100 -4.38 10.54 -24.28
N LEU A 101 -3.90 9.32 -24.05
CA LEU A 101 -2.52 8.91 -24.32
C LEU A 101 -2.34 8.30 -25.73
N GLN A 102 -3.44 8.21 -26.49
CA GLN A 102 -3.45 7.72 -27.86
C GLN A 102 -3.26 8.87 -28.84
N ARG A 103 -2.30 8.70 -29.74
CA ARG A 103 -2.01 9.64 -30.82
C ARG A 103 -3.08 9.57 -31.91
N ASN A 104 -3.27 10.68 -32.61
CA ASN A 104 -4.22 10.76 -33.73
C ASN A 104 -3.81 9.86 -34.92
N ASP A 105 -2.51 9.67 -35.13
CA ASP A 105 -1.97 8.76 -36.15
C ASP A 105 -1.99 7.27 -35.73
N SER A 106 -2.59 6.96 -34.57
CA SER A 106 -2.67 5.62 -33.98
C SER A 106 -1.32 4.94 -33.72
N ARG A 107 -0.20 5.68 -33.73
CA ARG A 107 1.10 5.12 -33.35
C ARG A 107 1.22 4.97 -31.83
N CYS A 108 1.93 3.95 -31.39
CA CYS A 108 2.12 3.59 -29.98
C CYS A 108 3.46 2.91 -29.74
N GLY A 109 3.76 2.55 -28.49
CA GLY A 109 4.90 1.68 -28.18
C GLY A 109 6.21 2.46 -28.13
N ASN A 110 7.19 2.17 -28.97
CA ASN A 110 8.50 2.83 -28.90
C ASN A 110 8.51 4.23 -29.55
N ILE A 111 7.43 5.00 -29.36
CA ILE A 111 7.28 6.38 -29.82
C ILE A 111 6.75 7.28 -28.69
N GLY A 112 7.19 8.54 -28.72
CA GLY A 112 6.70 9.57 -27.81
C GLY A 112 5.24 9.98 -28.08
N LEU A 113 4.57 10.41 -27.02
CA LEU A 113 3.28 11.09 -27.11
C LEU A 113 3.43 12.41 -27.88
N GLU A 114 2.40 12.78 -28.63
CA GLU A 114 2.42 13.99 -29.46
C GLU A 114 2.64 15.25 -28.60
N GLY A 115 3.63 16.06 -28.96
CA GLY A 115 4.04 17.24 -28.17
C GLY A 115 4.73 16.93 -26.83
N LEU A 116 4.82 15.67 -26.40
CA LEU A 116 5.32 15.25 -25.10
C LEU A 116 6.20 13.99 -25.20
N PHE A 117 7.36 14.10 -25.85
CA PHE A 117 8.28 12.98 -26.09
C PHE A 117 8.77 12.29 -24.80
N VAL A 118 8.69 12.95 -23.64
CA VAL A 118 9.04 12.37 -22.34
C VAL A 118 8.04 11.32 -21.83
N PHE A 119 6.90 11.15 -22.51
CA PHE A 119 5.93 10.09 -22.26
C PHE A 119 5.75 9.21 -23.49
N ARG A 120 5.49 7.92 -23.25
CA ARG A 120 5.17 6.96 -24.31
C ARG A 120 3.74 7.14 -24.81
N ALA A 121 3.54 7.04 -26.12
CA ALA A 121 2.21 6.92 -26.70
C ALA A 121 1.61 5.53 -26.43
N LEU A 122 0.39 5.51 -25.91
CA LEU A 122 -0.35 4.28 -25.56
C LEU A 122 -1.61 4.18 -26.41
N CYS A 123 -2.19 2.98 -26.51
CA CYS A 123 -3.53 2.84 -27.07
C CYS A 123 -4.58 2.99 -25.98
N ASN A 124 -5.80 3.37 -26.36
CA ASN A 124 -6.90 3.45 -25.43
C ASN A 124 -7.24 2.05 -24.89
N PRO A 125 -7.06 1.79 -23.58
CA PRO A 125 -7.29 0.47 -23.00
C PRO A 125 -8.76 0.04 -23.04
N LYS A 126 -9.69 1.00 -23.09
CA LYS A 126 -11.15 0.78 -23.22
C LYS A 126 -11.64 0.97 -24.67
N GLY A 127 -10.73 1.24 -25.61
CA GLY A 127 -11.04 1.49 -27.01
C GLY A 127 -11.07 0.20 -27.86
N PRO A 128 -11.44 0.32 -29.15
CA PRO A 128 -11.50 -0.83 -30.07
C PRO A 128 -10.12 -1.39 -30.46
N THR A 129 -9.04 -0.64 -30.21
CA THR A 129 -7.66 -1.00 -30.59
C THR A 129 -6.69 -0.96 -29.41
N PRO A 130 -6.92 -1.72 -28.32
CA PRO A 130 -6.23 -1.54 -27.05
C PRO A 130 -4.83 -2.18 -27.00
N CYS A 131 -4.41 -2.87 -28.05
CA CYS A 131 -3.10 -3.49 -28.17
C CYS A 131 -2.17 -2.61 -29.01
N CYS A 132 -0.96 -2.34 -28.52
CA CYS A 132 0.10 -1.86 -29.39
C CYS A 132 0.75 -3.03 -30.11
N TYR A 133 0.51 -3.17 -31.41
CA TYR A 133 1.09 -4.21 -32.25
C TYR A 133 1.90 -3.55 -33.36
N ASN A 134 3.20 -3.86 -33.45
CA ASN A 134 4.12 -3.23 -34.43
C ASN A 134 4.09 -1.69 -34.40
N ASN A 135 4.06 -1.10 -33.19
CA ASN A 135 3.96 0.35 -32.95
C ASN A 135 2.68 1.02 -33.50
N VAL A 136 1.61 0.26 -33.73
CA VAL A 136 0.30 0.77 -34.13
C VAL A 136 -0.78 0.19 -33.22
N CYS A 137 -1.77 1.01 -32.86
CA CYS A 137 -2.92 0.55 -32.10
C CYS A 137 -3.78 -0.37 -32.96
N ALA A 138 -3.92 -1.62 -32.52
CA ALA A 138 -4.57 -2.68 -33.25
C ALA A 138 -5.66 -3.37 -32.42
N ASN A 139 -6.70 -3.84 -33.11
CA ASN A 139 -7.71 -4.71 -32.53
C ASN A 139 -7.14 -6.13 -32.46
N LYS A 140 -6.58 -6.49 -31.31
CA LYS A 140 -6.02 -7.80 -31.02
C LYS A 140 -6.60 -8.34 -29.72
N THR A 141 -6.85 -9.64 -29.65
CA THR A 141 -7.18 -10.33 -28.39
C THR A 141 -6.03 -10.22 -27.39
N VAL A 142 -6.25 -10.60 -26.13
CA VAL A 142 -5.17 -10.60 -25.11
C VAL A 142 -4.04 -11.54 -25.54
N GLN A 143 -4.40 -12.72 -26.03
CA GLN A 143 -3.45 -13.74 -26.48
C GLN A 143 -2.64 -13.27 -27.70
N GLU A 144 -3.29 -12.63 -28.68
CA GLU A 144 -2.57 -12.08 -29.84
C GLU A 144 -1.68 -10.88 -29.48
N CYS A 145 -1.95 -10.20 -28.37
CA CYS A 145 -1.14 -9.08 -27.88
C CYS A 145 0.07 -9.52 -27.03
N GLN A 146 0.22 -10.82 -26.75
CA GLN A 146 1.38 -11.38 -26.05
C GLN A 146 2.52 -11.63 -27.04
N CYS A 147 3.18 -10.56 -27.48
CA CYS A 147 4.35 -10.64 -28.36
C CYS A 147 5.53 -9.83 -27.81
N PRO A 148 6.79 -10.13 -28.18
CA PRO A 148 7.97 -9.46 -27.63
C PRO A 148 8.03 -7.94 -27.82
N GLN A 149 7.35 -7.40 -28.83
CA GLN A 149 7.30 -5.96 -29.15
C GLN A 149 5.88 -5.39 -28.99
N CYS A 150 5.00 -6.11 -28.30
CA CYS A 150 3.63 -5.72 -28.08
C CYS A 150 3.43 -5.13 -26.69
N TYR A 151 2.45 -4.24 -26.57
CA TYR A 151 2.00 -3.73 -25.28
C TYR A 151 0.49 -3.86 -25.19
N ASP A 152 0.01 -4.70 -24.27
CA ASP A 152 -1.41 -4.80 -23.97
C ASP A 152 -1.78 -3.81 -22.87
N PHE A 153 -2.51 -2.75 -23.22
CA PHE A 153 -2.89 -1.70 -22.27
C PHE A 153 -4.10 -2.07 -21.41
N ARG A 154 -4.82 -3.17 -21.70
CA ARG A 154 -6.00 -3.62 -20.92
C ARG A 154 -5.65 -4.17 -19.54
N THR A 155 -4.43 -4.69 -19.40
CA THR A 155 -4.08 -5.65 -18.34
C THR A 155 -3.59 -5.01 -17.04
N LYS A 156 -3.39 -3.69 -17.01
CA LYS A 156 -2.82 -3.04 -15.83
C LYS A 156 -3.88 -2.74 -14.80
N LEU A 157 -3.58 -3.17 -13.58
CA LEU A 157 -4.45 -3.02 -12.42
C LEU A 157 -4.21 -1.67 -11.73
N HIS A 158 -5.27 -1.13 -11.13
CA HIS A 158 -5.16 -0.05 -10.16
C HIS A 158 -4.82 -0.64 -8.79
N ALA A 159 -3.60 -0.42 -8.30
CA ALA A 159 -3.15 -0.94 -7.01
C ALA A 159 -4.00 -0.41 -5.83
N GLU A 160 -4.68 0.73 -6.00
CA GLU A 160 -5.63 1.29 -5.06
C GLU A 160 -6.88 0.42 -4.84
N LEU A 161 -7.16 -0.49 -5.79
CA LEU A 161 -8.31 -1.38 -5.85
C LEU A 161 -7.90 -2.86 -5.81
N ALA A 162 -6.66 -3.14 -5.42
CA ALA A 162 -6.11 -4.48 -5.37
C ALA A 162 -5.30 -4.70 -4.09
N ASP A 163 -5.21 -5.95 -3.67
CA ASP A 163 -4.34 -6.40 -2.59
C ASP A 163 -3.14 -7.13 -3.18
N TRP A 164 -1.97 -6.92 -2.57
CA TRP A 164 -0.78 -7.72 -2.85
C TRP A 164 -0.81 -8.97 -1.98
N ILE A 165 -0.77 -10.14 -2.62
CA ILE A 165 -0.84 -11.44 -1.99
C ILE A 165 0.50 -12.16 -2.21
N PRO A 166 1.28 -12.46 -1.16
CA PRO A 166 2.46 -13.30 -1.28
C PRO A 166 2.11 -14.66 -1.89
N ASP A 167 2.99 -15.19 -2.75
CA ASP A 167 2.73 -16.47 -3.41
C ASP A 167 2.80 -17.65 -2.44
N ASP A 168 3.55 -17.49 -1.34
CA ASP A 168 3.58 -18.46 -0.25
C ASP A 168 2.32 -18.30 0.63
N PRO A 169 1.42 -19.31 0.69
CA PRO A 169 0.15 -19.19 1.41
C PRO A 169 0.33 -19.09 2.94
N THR A 170 1.51 -19.42 3.45
CA THR A 170 1.83 -19.28 4.88
C THR A 170 2.43 -17.91 5.21
N CYS A 171 2.81 -17.12 4.19
CA CYS A 171 3.31 -15.76 4.36
C CYS A 171 2.15 -14.76 4.39
N LYS A 172 1.83 -14.24 5.58
CA LYS A 172 0.83 -13.19 5.79
C LYS A 172 1.48 -11.84 6.04
N ILE A 173 1.08 -10.84 5.26
CA ILE A 173 1.47 -9.44 5.47
C ILE A 173 0.67 -8.89 6.64
N LEU A 174 1.34 -8.50 7.73
CA LEU A 174 0.68 -7.76 8.79
C LEU A 174 0.36 -6.36 8.27
N LYS A 175 -0.93 -5.99 8.30
CA LYS A 175 -1.40 -4.67 7.88
C LYS A 175 -1.44 -3.75 9.09
N PHE A 176 -0.45 -2.86 9.21
CA PHE A 176 -0.40 -1.79 10.19
C PHE A 176 -1.31 -0.65 9.74
N GLN A 177 -2.31 -0.33 10.55
CA GLN A 177 -3.38 0.60 10.20
C GLN A 177 -3.48 1.78 11.17
N THR A 178 -2.85 1.70 12.34
CA THR A 178 -2.96 2.72 13.37
C THR A 178 -1.59 3.30 13.72
N LYS A 179 -1.60 4.57 14.15
CA LYS A 179 -0.42 5.25 14.71
C LYS A 179 0.28 4.41 15.78
N LYS A 180 -0.53 3.81 16.67
CA LYS A 180 -0.03 2.98 17.76
C LYS A 180 0.73 1.77 17.22
N GLU A 181 0.15 1.01 16.30
CA GLU A 181 0.79 -0.16 15.69
C GLU A 181 2.13 0.22 15.01
N VAL A 182 2.15 1.34 14.28
CA VAL A 182 3.37 1.83 13.62
C VAL A 182 4.42 2.28 14.64
N CYS A 183 4.04 3.05 15.67
CA CYS A 183 4.98 3.42 16.74
C CYS A 183 5.46 2.21 17.53
N ASP A 184 4.63 1.19 17.74
CA ASP A 184 5.04 -0.06 18.40
C ASP A 184 6.12 -0.74 17.54
N VAL A 185 5.96 -0.82 16.21
CA VAL A 185 6.99 -1.34 15.28
C VAL A 185 8.24 -0.44 15.21
N LEU A 186 8.13 0.86 15.44
CA LEU A 186 9.25 1.81 15.34
C LEU A 186 9.82 2.23 16.70
N HIS A 187 9.39 1.60 17.80
CA HIS A 187 9.88 1.90 19.14
C HIS A 187 11.43 1.87 19.19
N ASN A 188 12.03 2.95 19.71
CA ASN A 188 13.48 3.16 19.74
C ASN A 188 14.19 2.98 18.39
N THR A 189 13.51 3.25 17.28
CA THR A 189 14.03 3.07 15.92
C THR A 189 13.93 4.39 15.16
N THR A 190 15.06 4.86 14.62
CA THR A 190 15.10 6.04 13.75
C THR A 190 15.29 5.63 12.30
N LEU A 191 14.42 6.09 11.40
CA LEU A 191 14.50 5.81 9.97
C LEU A 191 14.98 7.03 9.18
N TYR A 192 15.96 6.81 8.30
CA TYR A 192 16.48 7.82 7.38
C TYR A 192 16.12 7.44 5.95
N PHE A 193 15.44 8.35 5.26
CA PHE A 193 15.05 8.18 3.87
C PHE A 193 16.00 9.00 2.98
N VAL A 194 16.96 8.32 2.36
CA VAL A 194 17.94 8.96 1.47
C VAL A 194 17.71 8.46 0.05
N GLY A 195 17.31 9.36 -0.85
CA GLY A 195 17.11 9.04 -2.26
C GLY A 195 16.33 10.11 -3.00
N ASP A 196 15.87 9.76 -4.20
CA ASP A 196 15.18 10.66 -5.11
C ASP A 196 13.66 10.69 -4.88
N SER A 197 12.90 10.99 -5.95
CA SER A 197 11.45 10.99 -5.92
C SER A 197 10.83 9.65 -5.52
N PHE A 198 11.49 8.52 -5.78
CA PHE A 198 11.02 7.19 -5.40
C PHE A 198 11.05 7.00 -3.88
N ILE A 199 12.19 7.26 -3.23
CA ILE A 199 12.33 7.16 -1.76
C ILE A 199 11.44 8.19 -1.08
N ARG A 200 11.28 9.38 -1.67
CA ARG A 200 10.34 10.38 -1.17
C ARG A 200 8.89 9.87 -1.15
N GLN A 201 8.42 9.12 -2.15
CA GLN A 201 7.06 8.58 -2.12
C GLN A 201 6.87 7.55 -1.01
N LEU A 202 7.88 6.72 -0.77
CA LEU A 202 7.89 5.79 0.34
C LEU A 202 7.79 6.52 1.69
N TYR A 203 8.60 7.56 1.88
CA TYR A 203 8.54 8.41 3.08
C TYR A 203 7.14 9.01 3.28
N ILE A 204 6.54 9.57 2.23
CA ILE A 204 5.18 10.14 2.30
C ILE A 204 4.14 9.06 2.66
N SER A 205 4.27 7.83 2.17
CA SER A 205 3.41 6.70 2.58
C SER A 205 3.60 6.33 4.05
N VAL A 206 4.84 6.35 4.58
CA VAL A 206 5.12 6.13 6.01
C VAL A 206 4.41 7.16 6.86
N LEU A 207 4.53 8.46 6.51
CA LEU A 207 3.79 9.52 7.17
C LEU A 207 2.27 9.28 7.15
N GLY A 208 1.77 8.75 6.03
CA GLY A 208 0.36 8.40 5.86
C GLY A 208 -0.16 7.32 6.81
N LEU A 209 0.69 6.45 7.36
CA LEU A 209 0.27 5.41 8.31
C LEU A 209 0.13 5.91 9.75
N PHE A 210 0.80 7.01 10.11
CA PHE A 210 0.70 7.58 11.45
C PHE A 210 -0.64 8.26 11.72
N ASP A 211 -1.52 8.43 10.72
CA ASP A 211 -2.80 9.09 10.96
C ASP A 211 -3.92 8.66 9.98
N LYS A 212 -4.36 7.40 10.10
CA LYS A 212 -5.42 6.82 9.25
C LYS A 212 -6.77 7.56 9.33
N ASN A 213 -7.04 8.26 10.44
CA ASN A 213 -8.28 9.01 10.65
C ASN A 213 -8.18 10.51 10.33
N ASP A 214 -7.00 11.01 9.97
CA ASP A 214 -6.80 12.45 9.84
C ASP A 214 -5.75 12.80 8.78
N THR A 215 -6.13 12.72 7.50
CA THR A 215 -5.30 13.25 6.41
C THR A 215 -4.94 14.73 6.62
N TYR A 216 -5.65 15.45 7.50
CA TYR A 216 -5.36 16.81 7.94
C TYR A 216 -4.04 16.97 8.71
N LYS A 217 -3.37 15.88 9.16
CA LYS A 217 -2.12 15.96 9.95
C LYS A 217 -0.85 15.47 9.25
N VAL A 218 -0.95 14.72 8.15
CA VAL A 218 0.18 14.55 7.21
C VAL A 218 0.60 15.92 6.67
N PHE A 219 -0.37 16.80 6.58
CA PHE A 219 -0.22 18.18 6.16
C PHE A 219 -0.08 19.12 7.36
N ALA A 220 0.59 20.26 7.16
CA ALA A 220 0.73 21.31 8.16
C ALA A 220 -0.65 21.83 8.59
N LYS A 221 -0.80 22.15 9.89
CA LYS A 221 -2.07 22.51 10.57
C LYS A 221 -2.86 23.69 9.95
N HIS A 222 -2.30 24.40 8.97
CA HIS A 222 -2.87 25.63 8.37
C HIS A 222 -3.11 25.53 6.86
N ILE A 223 -3.24 24.32 6.29
CA ILE A 223 -3.70 24.16 4.90
C ILE A 223 -5.17 24.62 4.76
N LYS A 224 -5.47 25.35 3.68
CA LYS A 224 -6.85 25.63 3.27
C LYS A 224 -7.58 24.36 2.83
N LYS A 225 -8.85 24.21 3.20
CA LYS A 225 -9.65 22.99 2.93
C LYS A 225 -9.65 22.55 1.46
N ASP A 226 -9.72 23.48 0.51
CA ASP A 226 -9.64 23.20 -0.93
C ASP A 226 -8.32 22.54 -1.35
N MET A 227 -7.20 23.01 -0.78
CA MET A 227 -5.88 22.43 -1.01
C MET A 227 -5.73 21.08 -0.32
N LEU A 228 -6.36 20.89 0.83
CA LEU A 228 -6.39 19.61 1.50
C LEU A 228 -7.17 18.57 0.68
N ASP A 229 -8.39 18.92 0.27
CA ASP A 229 -9.26 18.08 -0.55
C ASP A 229 -8.56 17.73 -1.88
N LYS A 230 -7.80 18.69 -2.44
CA LYS A 230 -6.95 18.46 -3.63
C LYS A 230 -5.82 17.49 -3.35
N CYS A 231 -5.15 17.58 -2.20
CA CYS A 231 -3.96 16.81 -1.86
C CYS A 231 -4.26 15.46 -1.18
N ASP A 232 -5.53 15.20 -0.90
CA ASP A 232 -5.97 13.98 -0.23
C ASP A 232 -5.72 12.72 -1.06
N LYS A 233 -5.59 11.59 -0.35
CA LYS A 233 -5.54 10.20 -0.87
C LYS A 233 -4.50 9.97 -1.98
N TYR A 234 -4.80 10.31 -3.23
CA TYR A 234 -3.99 10.00 -4.42
C TYR A 234 -2.98 11.10 -4.79
N TYR A 235 -3.20 12.34 -4.35
CA TYR A 235 -2.43 13.50 -4.81
C TYR A 235 -1.25 13.90 -3.94
N ARG A 236 -1.14 13.35 -2.73
CA ARG A 236 -0.11 13.72 -1.75
C ARG A 236 1.34 13.67 -2.25
N TYR A 237 1.61 12.92 -3.33
CA TYR A 237 2.95 12.76 -3.90
C TYR A 237 3.38 13.88 -4.87
N ILE A 238 2.46 14.74 -5.33
CA ILE A 238 2.79 15.82 -6.29
C ILE A 238 3.50 16.99 -5.60
N SER A 239 4.31 17.73 -6.36
CA SER A 239 5.13 18.83 -5.82
C SER A 239 4.32 19.92 -5.13
N GLU A 240 3.12 20.24 -5.61
CA GLU A 240 2.24 21.24 -4.98
C GLU A 240 1.79 20.86 -3.58
N CYS A 241 1.61 19.56 -3.30
CA CYS A 241 1.20 19.05 -1.99
C CYS A 241 2.41 18.94 -1.03
N ARG A 242 3.61 18.68 -1.56
CA ARG A 242 4.84 18.48 -0.79
C ARG A 242 5.16 19.65 0.13
N ARG A 243 5.01 20.89 -0.34
CA ARG A 243 5.31 22.10 0.45
C ARG A 243 4.47 22.24 1.71
N TYR A 244 3.40 21.45 1.80
CA TYR A 244 2.53 21.45 2.96
C TYR A 244 2.61 20.16 3.76
N ILE A 245 3.43 19.19 3.36
CA ILE A 245 3.67 18.00 4.17
C ILE A 245 4.41 18.44 5.43
N ASN A 246 3.99 17.93 6.59
CA ASN A 246 4.67 18.21 7.83
C ASN A 246 6.04 17.49 7.83
N THR A 247 7.10 18.22 7.52
CA THR A 247 8.48 17.70 7.44
C THR A 247 9.12 17.49 8.82
N GLU A 248 8.51 18.03 9.87
CA GLU A 248 8.96 17.91 11.27
C GLU A 248 7.97 17.06 12.09
N LEU A 249 7.60 15.89 11.57
CA LEU A 249 6.82 14.91 12.32
C LEU A 249 7.72 14.22 13.35
N MET A 250 7.81 14.83 14.55
CA MET A 250 8.26 14.14 15.76
C MET A 250 7.14 13.24 16.26
N GLU A 251 7.00 12.08 15.62
CA GLU A 251 6.10 11.04 16.07
C GLU A 251 6.91 9.90 16.68
N CYS A 252 6.56 9.51 17.91
CA CYS A 252 7.21 8.47 18.73
C CYS A 252 8.45 8.89 19.59
N ASN A 253 8.55 10.15 20.05
CA ASN A 253 9.56 10.72 21.00
C ASN A 253 11.05 10.78 20.53
N ASN A 254 11.57 12.02 20.38
CA ASN A 254 12.97 12.49 20.23
C ASN A 254 13.68 12.43 18.85
N SER A 255 14.66 13.36 18.69
CA SER A 255 15.18 13.95 17.44
C SER A 255 16.28 13.16 16.70
N LEU A 256 16.59 13.63 15.49
CA LEU A 256 16.95 12.82 14.32
C LEU A 256 18.40 12.96 13.80
N ILE A 257 19.39 13.52 14.51
CA ILE A 257 20.75 13.65 13.92
C ILE A 257 21.88 13.18 14.85
N ASP A 258 21.94 13.60 16.10
CA ASP A 258 23.07 13.28 16.97
C ASP A 258 23.21 11.79 17.34
N PRO A 259 22.12 11.02 17.53
CA PRO A 259 22.23 9.57 17.71
C PRO A 259 22.74 8.84 16.47
N LEU A 260 22.43 9.33 15.25
CA LEU A 260 22.87 8.73 13.99
C LEU A 260 24.38 8.81 13.81
N LEU A 261 24.95 9.99 14.09
CA LEU A 261 26.39 10.23 14.00
C LEU A 261 27.16 9.48 15.10
N THR A 262 26.48 9.14 16.20
CA THR A 262 27.03 8.38 17.32
C THR A 262 26.99 6.87 17.03
N GLU A 263 25.91 6.34 16.44
CA GLU A 263 25.80 4.91 16.11
C GLU A 263 26.52 4.48 14.83
N ALA A 264 26.57 5.35 13.80
CA ALA A 264 27.31 5.08 12.56
C ALA A 264 28.81 4.80 12.78
N LYS A 265 29.34 5.15 13.96
CA LYS A 265 30.74 4.92 14.33
C LYS A 265 31.01 3.56 14.98
N ARG A 266 30.01 2.78 15.40
CA ARG A 266 30.24 1.72 16.41
C ARG A 266 29.65 0.33 16.13
N ASN A 267 28.58 0.14 15.36
CA ASN A 267 27.80 -1.12 15.44
C ASN A 267 27.25 -1.67 14.11
N GLU A 268 26.63 -2.87 14.18
CA GLU A 268 25.73 -3.45 13.17
C GLU A 268 24.52 -2.54 12.83
N TRP A 269 24.26 -1.56 13.69
CA TRP A 269 23.39 -0.41 13.44
C TRP A 269 24.24 0.85 13.30
N PRO A 270 23.92 1.77 12.36
CA PRO A 270 22.71 1.84 11.56
C PRO A 270 22.66 0.77 10.45
N LYS A 271 21.50 0.13 10.31
CA LYS A 271 21.28 -0.89 9.28
C LYS A 271 20.93 -0.20 7.96
N LEU A 272 21.85 -0.25 7.01
CA LEU A 272 21.56 0.17 5.64
C LEU A 272 20.59 -0.83 5.00
N VAL A 273 19.51 -0.32 4.40
CA VAL A 273 18.57 -1.12 3.61
C VAL A 273 18.53 -0.52 2.21
N TRP A 274 18.84 -1.33 1.20
CA TRP A 274 18.73 -0.92 -0.18
C TRP A 274 17.31 -1.15 -0.70
N PHE A 275 16.80 -0.18 -1.46
CA PHE A 275 15.52 -0.31 -2.15
C PHE A 275 15.77 -0.43 -3.65
N GLU A 276 15.37 -1.56 -4.21
CA GLU A 276 15.55 -1.84 -5.62
C GLU A 276 14.67 -0.91 -6.48
N PRO A 277 15.20 -0.34 -7.58
CA PRO A 277 14.37 0.34 -8.58
C PRO A 277 13.25 -0.57 -9.07
N HIS A 278 12.02 -0.12 -8.87
CA HIS A 278 10.79 -0.79 -9.29
C HIS A 278 10.64 -0.87 -10.82
N ALA A 279 9.69 -1.63 -11.37
CA ALA A 279 9.47 -1.70 -12.81
C ALA A 279 9.08 -0.34 -13.42
N PRO A 280 9.49 -0.03 -14.67
CA PRO A 280 8.99 1.13 -15.39
C PRO A 280 7.54 0.89 -15.80
N GLY A 281 6.70 1.92 -15.66
CA GLY A 281 5.32 1.83 -16.10
C GLY A 281 5.16 2.00 -17.61
N LEU A 282 3.96 1.72 -18.13
CA LEU A 282 3.69 1.74 -19.57
C LEU A 282 3.91 3.10 -20.24
N MET A 283 3.74 4.20 -19.50
CA MET A 283 4.00 5.55 -20.00
C MET A 283 5.49 5.88 -20.11
N LYS A 284 6.40 4.99 -19.68
CA LYS A 284 7.83 5.31 -19.65
C LYS A 284 8.38 5.49 -21.06
N THR A 285 8.95 6.66 -21.31
CA THR A 285 9.51 7.02 -22.60
C THR A 285 10.60 6.06 -23.07
N PRO A 286 10.61 5.67 -24.36
CA PRO A 286 11.69 4.90 -24.95
C PRO A 286 12.99 5.71 -25.09
N HIS A 287 12.93 7.05 -25.02
CA HIS A 287 14.09 7.93 -25.21
C HIS A 287 15.09 7.90 -24.05
N ILE A 288 14.72 7.30 -22.92
CA ILE A 288 15.60 7.11 -21.76
C ILE A 288 15.77 5.60 -21.53
N PRO A 289 16.50 4.90 -22.42
CA PRO A 289 16.51 3.43 -22.47
C PRO A 289 17.01 2.80 -21.17
N HIS A 290 17.98 3.42 -20.48
CA HIS A 290 18.52 2.92 -19.21
C HIS A 290 17.48 2.82 -18.08
N GLN A 291 16.29 3.43 -18.24
CA GLN A 291 15.19 3.33 -17.29
C GLN A 291 14.14 2.28 -17.70
N LEU A 292 14.34 1.55 -18.80
CA LEU A 292 13.43 0.51 -19.30
C LEU A 292 13.81 -0.88 -18.75
N ALA A 293 12.86 -1.81 -18.83
CA ALA A 293 12.99 -3.18 -18.34
C ALA A 293 14.28 -3.89 -18.82
N PRO A 294 14.68 -3.83 -20.11
CA PRO A 294 15.89 -4.52 -20.59
C PRO A 294 17.18 -4.06 -19.91
N TYR A 295 17.21 -2.86 -19.34
CA TYR A 295 18.38 -2.31 -18.63
C TYR A 295 18.20 -2.39 -17.12
N ARG A 296 16.97 -2.21 -16.63
CA ARG A 296 16.66 -2.21 -15.20
C ARG A 296 16.75 -3.61 -14.59
N ILE A 297 16.31 -4.66 -15.29
CA ILE A 297 16.38 -6.04 -14.80
C ILE A 297 17.85 -6.47 -14.57
N PRO A 298 18.78 -6.32 -15.54
CA PRO A 298 20.19 -6.63 -15.30
C PRO A 298 20.83 -5.74 -14.23
N PHE A 299 20.46 -4.45 -14.17
CA PHE A 299 20.94 -3.54 -13.12
C PHE A 299 20.53 -4.04 -11.72
N ASN A 300 19.25 -4.36 -11.53
CA ASN A 300 18.72 -4.87 -10.28
C ASN A 300 19.40 -6.19 -9.86
N ALA A 301 19.65 -7.10 -10.82
CA ALA A 301 20.36 -8.34 -10.55
C ALA A 301 21.79 -8.09 -10.03
N LYS A 302 22.54 -7.19 -10.67
CA LYS A 302 23.90 -6.82 -10.23
C LYS A 302 23.91 -6.13 -8.86
N VAL A 303 22.96 -5.23 -8.62
CA VAL A 303 22.83 -4.57 -7.32
C VAL A 303 22.46 -5.58 -6.23
N LYS A 304 21.57 -6.53 -6.51
CA LYS A 304 21.23 -7.62 -5.59
C LYS A 304 22.47 -8.41 -5.18
N GLU A 305 23.26 -8.86 -6.15
CA GLU A 305 24.51 -9.60 -5.89
C GLU A 305 25.47 -8.78 -5.01
N LEU A 306 25.62 -7.48 -5.30
CA LEU A 306 26.45 -6.58 -4.51
C LEU A 306 25.93 -6.43 -3.07
N MET A 307 24.61 -6.22 -2.90
CA MET A 307 24.00 -6.08 -1.57
C MET A 307 24.14 -7.39 -0.77
N GLU A 308 23.89 -8.55 -1.39
CA GLU A 308 24.04 -9.88 -0.79
C GLU A 308 25.48 -10.13 -0.33
N LYS A 309 26.47 -9.81 -1.17
CA LYS A 309 27.89 -9.91 -0.85
C LYS A 309 28.27 -9.10 0.41
N HIS A 310 27.66 -7.94 0.60
CA HIS A 310 27.89 -7.06 1.75
C HIS A 310 26.89 -7.26 2.89
N ARG A 311 26.03 -8.30 2.82
CA ARG A 311 24.97 -8.58 3.81
C ARG A 311 24.03 -7.38 4.04
N ILE A 312 23.84 -6.56 3.01
CA ILE A 312 22.90 -5.44 3.03
C ILE A 312 21.52 -5.96 2.62
N PRO A 313 20.48 -5.82 3.46
CA PRO A 313 19.10 -6.09 3.08
C PRO A 313 18.69 -5.35 1.80
N ASN A 314 18.08 -6.08 0.85
CA ASN A 314 17.57 -5.52 -0.40
C ASN A 314 16.04 -5.74 -0.48
N LEU A 315 15.27 -4.65 -0.39
CA LEU A 315 13.82 -4.66 -0.62
C LEU A 315 13.53 -4.56 -2.11
N ARG A 316 13.03 -5.66 -2.67
CA ARG A 316 12.82 -5.83 -4.11
C ARG A 316 11.37 -5.56 -4.46
N PHE A 317 11.11 -4.54 -5.27
CA PHE A 317 9.74 -4.14 -5.64
C PHE A 317 9.47 -4.19 -7.13
N TYR A 318 10.37 -4.76 -7.94
CA TYR A 318 10.18 -4.83 -9.38
C TYR A 318 8.92 -5.64 -9.76
N SER A 319 8.80 -6.87 -9.28
CA SER A 319 7.63 -7.74 -9.46
C SER A 319 6.34 -7.09 -8.95
N LEU A 320 6.44 -6.40 -7.81
CA LEU A 320 5.33 -5.71 -7.18
C LEU A 320 4.77 -4.58 -8.06
N THR A 321 5.58 -3.89 -8.86
CA THR A 321 5.09 -2.74 -9.64
C THR A 321 4.88 -3.01 -11.12
N GLU A 322 5.39 -4.11 -11.64
CA GLU A 322 5.28 -4.47 -13.06
C GLU A 322 3.82 -4.63 -13.56
N PRO A 323 2.90 -5.30 -12.83
CA PRO A 323 1.52 -5.53 -13.32
C PRO A 323 0.55 -4.37 -13.05
N VAL A 324 0.98 -3.30 -12.37
CA VAL A 324 0.12 -2.21 -11.92
C VAL A 324 0.38 -0.90 -12.66
N LEU A 325 -0.61 -0.01 -12.64
CA LEU A 325 -0.55 1.26 -13.35
C LEU A 325 0.32 2.29 -12.62
N SER A 326 1.35 2.79 -13.28
CA SER A 326 2.02 4.04 -12.92
C SER A 326 1.23 5.24 -13.48
N TYR A 327 1.20 6.37 -12.78
CA TYR A 327 0.47 7.54 -13.29
C TYR A 327 1.25 8.35 -14.33
N ASP A 328 2.59 8.25 -14.38
CA ASP A 328 3.45 8.99 -15.33
C ASP A 328 4.57 8.13 -15.98
N GLY A 329 4.57 6.82 -15.75
CA GLY A 329 5.59 5.90 -16.26
C GLY A 329 6.80 5.69 -15.33
N ALA A 330 6.96 6.52 -14.31
CA ALA A 330 8.05 6.44 -13.33
C ALA A 330 7.55 6.29 -11.89
N HIS A 331 6.38 6.80 -11.58
CA HIS A 331 5.86 6.89 -10.22
C HIS A 331 4.52 6.15 -10.08
N TYR A 332 4.26 5.68 -8.87
CA TYR A 332 3.05 4.92 -8.54
C TYR A 332 2.23 5.64 -7.47
N GLY A 333 0.93 5.37 -7.47
CA GLY A 333 0.00 5.96 -6.52
C GLY A 333 0.10 5.38 -5.12
N LYS A 334 -0.92 5.67 -4.31
CA LYS A 334 -0.99 5.28 -2.91
C LYS A 334 -0.99 3.76 -2.74
N GLY A 335 -1.70 3.01 -3.60
CA GLY A 335 -1.84 1.56 -3.43
C GLY A 335 -0.49 0.84 -3.39
N VAL A 336 0.37 1.09 -4.38
CA VAL A 336 1.72 0.51 -4.44
C VAL A 336 2.59 0.95 -3.28
N ASN A 337 2.65 2.26 -3.00
CA ASN A 337 3.58 2.78 -2.00
C ASN A 337 3.18 2.36 -0.58
N ASP A 338 1.89 2.22 -0.30
CA ASP A 338 1.44 1.69 0.99
C ASP A 338 1.86 0.23 1.18
N VAL A 339 1.71 -0.63 0.16
CA VAL A 339 2.19 -2.02 0.25
C VAL A 339 3.70 -2.07 0.50
N LYS A 340 4.50 -1.23 -0.18
CA LYS A 340 5.94 -1.14 0.10
C LYS A 340 6.23 -0.80 1.55
N VAL A 341 5.46 0.13 2.14
CA VAL A 341 5.62 0.49 3.56
C VAL A 341 5.19 -0.65 4.47
N GLN A 342 4.10 -1.35 4.17
CA GLN A 342 3.69 -2.53 4.95
C GLN A 342 4.81 -3.59 4.95
N ILE A 343 5.42 -3.86 3.79
CA ILE A 343 6.56 -4.79 3.68
C ILE A 343 7.75 -4.28 4.49
N LEU A 344 8.08 -2.99 4.41
CA LEU A 344 9.15 -2.38 5.21
C LEU A 344 8.90 -2.55 6.73
N LEU A 345 7.69 -2.29 7.22
CA LEU A 345 7.36 -2.43 8.64
C LEU A 345 7.40 -3.89 9.09
N ASN A 346 6.93 -4.83 8.27
CA ASN A 346 7.06 -6.27 8.54
C ASN A 346 8.54 -6.68 8.60
N PHE A 347 9.39 -6.15 7.69
CA PHE A 347 10.83 -6.39 7.72
C PHE A 347 11.46 -5.85 9.02
N LEU A 348 11.16 -4.61 9.41
CA LEU A 348 11.70 -4.03 10.66
C LEU A 348 11.28 -4.85 11.90
N LEU A 349 10.03 -5.30 11.93
CA LEU A 349 9.52 -6.16 13.01
C LEU A 349 10.24 -7.52 13.05
N GLU A 350 10.50 -8.13 11.89
CA GLU A 350 11.32 -9.35 11.80
C GLU A 350 12.73 -9.12 12.36
N GLN A 351 13.38 -8.01 11.97
CA GLN A 351 14.73 -7.69 12.42
C GLN A 351 14.79 -7.47 13.93
N ARG A 352 13.81 -6.76 14.52
CA ARG A 352 13.73 -6.61 15.97
C ARG A 352 13.55 -7.95 16.67
N THR A 353 12.68 -8.81 16.16
CA THR A 353 12.46 -10.14 16.75
C THR A 353 13.78 -10.94 16.80
N LYS A 354 14.56 -10.89 15.72
CA LYS A 354 15.87 -11.56 15.64
C LYS A 354 16.84 -11.01 16.69
N LEU A 355 16.90 -9.69 16.88
CA LEU A 355 17.76 -9.07 17.90
C LEU A 355 17.35 -9.49 19.32
N ASN A 356 16.06 -9.43 19.65
CA ASN A 356 15.57 -9.80 20.98
C ASN A 356 15.79 -11.30 21.30
N SER A 357 15.86 -12.16 20.28
CA SER A 357 16.16 -13.59 20.47
C SER A 357 17.64 -13.90 20.73
N LEU A 358 18.53 -12.92 20.53
CA LEU A 358 19.97 -13.06 20.72
C LEU A 358 20.46 -12.50 22.06
N GLU A 359 19.61 -11.78 22.81
CA GLU A 359 19.94 -11.34 24.17
C GLU A 359 19.77 -12.52 25.14
N PRO A 360 20.80 -12.90 25.91
CA PRO A 360 20.66 -13.94 26.93
C PRO A 360 19.75 -13.41 28.05
N VAL A 361 18.75 -14.22 28.43
CA VAL A 361 17.86 -13.98 29.58
C VAL A 361 18.63 -13.85 30.88
#